data_AF-A0A258RR99-F1
#
_entry.id   AF-A0A258RR99-F1
#
_cell.length_a   1.000
_cell.length_b   1.000
_cell.length_c   1.000
_cell.angle_alpha   90.00
_cell.angle_beta   90.00
_cell.angle_gamma   90.00
#
_symmetry.space_group_name_H-M   'P 1'
#
loop_
_entity.id
_entity.type
_entity.pdbx_description
1 polymer ?
#
loop_
_entity_poly.entity_id
_entity_poly.type
_entity_poly.pdbx_seq_one_letter_code
_entity_poly.pdbx_strand_id
1 'polypeptide(L)'
;MSFFKDISLRNAGTDLIGFLRTTGEHSPWLFLAACMPTAVIIYTFYIDTMVKATPPPREIIYVESWPATRTLAETKAAIAERQLRKDEMRVREKEAYKAFGRAVGMDVDKIEREAQLEQAAKKAAAADSAAGEVQ
;
A
#
# COMPACT_ATOMS: atom_id res chain seq x y z
N MET A 1 -15.69 1.24 45.86
CA MET A 1 -14.70 0.95 44.80
C MET A 1 -13.46 0.30 45.43
N SER A 2 -13.50 -1.01 45.73
CA SER A 2 -12.43 -1.75 46.42
C SER A 2 -11.89 -2.89 45.55
N PHE A 3 -11.73 -2.65 44.24
CA PHE A 3 -11.27 -3.69 43.31
C PHE A 3 -9.75 -3.85 43.28
N PHE A 4 -9.01 -2.77 43.60
CA PHE A 4 -7.54 -2.74 43.52
C PHE A 4 -6.83 -3.14 44.83
N LYS A 5 -7.56 -3.36 45.93
CA LYS A 5 -6.96 -3.66 47.24
C LYS A 5 -6.40 -5.08 47.34
N ASP A 6 -6.94 -5.99 46.53
CA ASP A 6 -6.59 -7.42 46.55
C ASP A 6 -5.70 -7.82 45.35
N ILE A 7 -5.42 -6.88 44.44
CA ILE A 7 -4.54 -7.11 43.29
C ILE A 7 -3.09 -7.01 43.76
N SER A 8 -2.50 -8.17 44.04
CA SER A 8 -1.09 -8.29 44.42
C SER A 8 -0.26 -8.80 43.23
N LEU A 9 0.53 -7.90 42.65
CA LEU A 9 1.45 -8.21 41.54
C LEU A 9 2.41 -9.36 41.88
N ARG A 10 2.81 -9.45 43.16
CA ARG A 10 3.70 -10.50 43.65
C ARG A 10 3.06 -11.89 43.62
N ASN A 11 1.78 -12.00 44.01
CA ASN A 11 1.09 -13.29 44.03
C ASN A 11 0.71 -13.74 42.61
N ALA A 12 0.37 -12.79 41.73
CA ALA A 12 0.13 -13.07 40.32
C ALA A 12 1.36 -13.65 39.60
N GLY A 13 2.57 -13.15 39.91
CA GLY A 13 3.81 -13.69 39.35
C GLY A 13 4.11 -15.12 39.79
N THR A 14 3.89 -15.44 41.08
CA THR A 14 4.04 -16.81 41.58
C THR A 14 3.02 -17.78 40.98
N ASP A 15 1.79 -17.31 40.74
CA ASP A 15 0.73 -18.10 40.12
C ASP A 15 1.04 -18.41 38.64
N LEU A 16 1.53 -17.42 37.88
CA LEU A 16 1.99 -17.61 36.51
C LEU A 16 3.15 -18.61 36.41
N ILE A 17 4.14 -18.53 37.31
CA ILE A 17 5.25 -19.49 37.35
C ILE A 17 4.75 -20.89 37.73
N GLY A 18 3.75 -20.98 38.62
CA GLY A 18 3.07 -22.23 38.95
C GLY A 18 2.40 -22.86 37.73
N PHE A 19 1.62 -22.09 36.98
CA PHE A 19 0.95 -22.51 35.74
C PHE A 19 1.94 -22.91 34.63
N LEU A 20 3.06 -22.20 34.48
CA LEU A 20 4.08 -22.57 33.48
C LEU A 20 4.81 -23.87 33.84
N ARG A 21 4.81 -24.27 35.12
CA ARG A 21 5.42 -25.52 35.62
C ARG A 21 4.45 -26.70 35.65
N THR A 22 3.15 -26.50 35.45
CA THR A 22 2.20 -27.61 35.40
C THR A 22 2.40 -28.45 34.14
N THR A 23 2.73 -29.72 34.33
CA THR A 23 2.76 -30.79 33.30
C THR A 23 1.45 -31.58 33.30
N GLY A 24 0.31 -30.88 33.23
CA GLY A 24 -1.05 -31.45 33.28
C GLY A 24 -1.82 -31.35 31.95
N GLU A 25 -3.13 -31.63 32.00
CA GLU A 25 -4.07 -31.73 30.86
C GLU A 25 -4.17 -30.47 29.98
N HIS A 26 -3.82 -29.31 30.52
CA HIS A 26 -3.72 -28.04 29.78
C HIS A 26 -2.26 -27.68 29.58
N SER A 27 -1.82 -27.69 28.33
CA SER A 27 -0.43 -27.39 27.99
C SER A 27 -0.14 -25.90 28.09
N PRO A 28 0.90 -25.46 28.83
CA PRO A 28 1.32 -24.06 28.89
C PRO A 28 1.69 -23.48 27.51
N TRP A 29 1.95 -24.34 26.52
CA TRP A 29 2.14 -23.94 25.12
C TRP A 29 0.91 -23.31 24.47
N LEU A 30 -0.31 -23.72 24.85
CA LEU A 30 -1.53 -23.12 24.31
C LEU A 30 -1.70 -21.67 24.77
N PHE A 31 -1.33 -21.39 26.02
CA PHE A 31 -1.31 -20.03 26.54
C PHE A 31 -0.27 -19.16 25.80
N LEU A 32 0.94 -19.68 25.61
CA LEU A 32 1.96 -18.96 24.83
C LEU A 32 1.55 -18.74 23.37
N ALA A 33 0.91 -19.73 22.75
CA ALA A 33 0.37 -19.60 21.40
C ALA A 33 -0.73 -18.53 21.31
N ALA A 34 -1.58 -18.40 22.33
CA ALA A 34 -2.60 -17.35 22.41
C ALA A 34 -1.99 -15.95 22.59
N CYS A 35 -0.85 -15.83 23.28
CA CYS A 35 -0.15 -14.54 23.42
C CYS A 35 0.60 -14.11 22.14
N MET A 36 0.92 -15.05 21.23
CA MET A 36 1.76 -14.77 20.07
C MET A 36 1.17 -13.74 19.09
N PRO A 37 -0.12 -13.83 18.66
CA PRO A 37 -0.71 -12.82 17.78
C PRO A 37 -0.67 -11.41 18.37
N THR A 38 -0.99 -11.28 19.67
CA THR A 38 -1.00 -10.00 20.37
C THR A 38 0.41 -9.42 20.46
N ALA A 39 1.41 -10.26 20.77
CA ALA A 39 2.80 -9.85 20.81
C ALA A 39 3.31 -9.39 19.44
N VAL A 40 2.94 -10.10 18.36
CA VAL A 40 3.28 -9.72 16.98
C VAL A 40 2.69 -8.37 16.63
N ILE A 41 1.40 -8.14 16.92
CA ILE A 41 0.73 -6.86 16.64
C ILE A 41 1.46 -5.72 17.37
N ILE A 42 1.69 -5.86 18.68
CA ILE A 42 2.41 -4.84 19.47
C ILE A 42 3.81 -4.60 18.91
N TYR A 43 4.52 -5.66 18.54
CA TYR A 43 5.86 -5.56 17.96
C TYR A 43 5.85 -4.83 16.61
N THR A 44 4.89 -5.12 15.73
CA THR A 44 4.78 -4.42 14.44
C THR A 44 4.51 -2.93 14.61
N PHE A 45 3.65 -2.55 15.56
CA PHE A 45 3.43 -1.14 15.89
C PHE A 45 4.68 -0.48 16.47
N TYR A 46 5.41 -1.18 17.33
CA TYR A 46 6.67 -0.67 17.87
C TYR A 46 7.67 -0.35 16.75
N ILE A 47 7.87 -1.26 15.80
CA ILE A 47 8.75 -1.03 14.65
C ILE A 47 8.24 0.12 13.76
N ASP A 48 6.93 0.18 13.47
CA ASP A 48 6.33 1.28 12.68
C ASP A 48 6.57 2.64 13.36
N THR A 49 6.44 2.71 14.68
CA THR A 49 6.69 3.95 15.43
C THR A 49 8.15 4.37 15.36
N MET A 50 9.12 3.43 15.39
CA MET A 50 10.53 3.79 15.25
C MET A 50 10.86 4.39 13.89
N VAL A 51 10.20 3.91 12.84
CA VAL A 51 10.42 4.38 11.46
C VAL A 51 9.68 5.71 11.20
N LYS A 52 8.50 5.90 11.80
CA LYS A 52 7.60 7.03 11.49
C LYS A 52 7.48 8.09 12.57
N ALA A 53 8.20 7.96 13.69
CA ALA A 53 8.14 8.93 14.79
C ALA A 53 8.63 10.34 14.40
N THR A 54 9.43 10.46 13.34
CA THR A 54 9.86 11.78 12.86
C THR A 54 8.83 12.31 11.86
N PRO A 55 8.21 13.48 12.09
CA PRO A 55 7.35 14.10 11.10
C PRO A 55 8.12 14.24 9.78
N PRO A 56 7.54 13.87 8.63
CA PRO A 56 8.21 14.07 7.36
C PRO A 56 8.60 15.55 7.23
N PRO A 57 9.83 15.85 6.77
CA PRO A 57 10.21 17.24 6.54
C PRO A 57 9.18 17.90 5.63
N ARG A 58 8.88 19.17 5.91
CA ARG A 58 7.89 19.93 5.15
C ARG A 58 8.28 19.88 3.68
N GLU A 59 7.42 19.31 2.83
CA GLU A 59 7.67 19.28 1.39
C GLU A 59 7.53 20.70 0.85
N ILE A 60 8.65 21.34 0.52
CA ILE A 60 8.65 22.59 -0.22
C ILE A 60 8.42 22.23 -1.69
N ILE A 61 7.16 22.29 -2.12
CA ILE A 61 6.79 22.06 -3.52
C ILE A 61 7.21 23.30 -4.31
N TYR A 62 8.32 23.20 -5.03
CA TYR A 62 8.73 24.22 -5.97
C TYR A 62 7.88 24.14 -7.22
N VAL A 63 6.98 25.10 -7.37
CA VAL A 63 6.26 25.30 -8.64
C VAL A 63 7.16 26.14 -9.53
N GLU A 64 7.62 25.58 -10.63
CA GLU A 64 8.35 26.33 -11.65
C GLU A 64 7.42 27.39 -12.26
N SER A 65 7.70 28.66 -11.99
CA SER A 65 7.02 29.78 -12.62
C SER A 65 7.68 30.09 -13.96
N TRP A 66 6.85 30.23 -15.00
CA TRP A 66 7.32 30.59 -16.33
C TRP A 66 7.30 32.10 -16.52
N PRO A 67 8.26 32.68 -17.26
CA PRO A 67 8.23 34.11 -17.57
C PRO A 67 7.01 34.44 -18.44
N ALA A 68 6.35 35.57 -18.15
CA ALA A 68 5.18 36.04 -18.89
C ALA A 68 5.46 36.38 -20.36
N THR A 69 6.73 36.52 -20.73
CA THR A 69 7.21 36.84 -22.08
C THR A 69 7.43 35.61 -22.97
N ARG A 70 7.18 34.40 -22.45
CA ARG A 70 7.41 33.16 -23.20
C ARG A 70 6.53 33.08 -24.44
N THR A 71 7.10 32.59 -25.54
CA THR A 71 6.34 32.40 -26.79
C THR A 71 5.53 31.10 -26.79
N LEU A 72 4.49 31.05 -27.63
CA LEU A 72 3.68 29.84 -27.81
C LEU A 72 4.50 28.66 -28.36
N ALA A 73 5.49 28.93 -29.22
CA ALA A 73 6.34 27.90 -29.80
C ALA A 73 7.23 27.22 -28.74
N GLU A 74 7.87 28.02 -27.88
CA GLU A 74 8.67 27.52 -26.76
C GLU A 74 7.82 26.73 -25.76
N THR A 75 6.57 27.17 -25.54
CA THR A 75 5.62 26.48 -24.66
C THR A 75 5.29 25.10 -25.19
N LYS A 76 4.94 24.99 -26.48
CA LYS A 76 4.64 23.70 -27.12
C LYS A 76 5.83 22.74 -27.08
N ALA A 77 7.04 23.24 -27.36
CA ALA A 77 8.25 22.42 -27.31
C ALA A 77 8.49 21.82 -25.91
N ALA A 78 8.37 22.62 -24.84
CA ALA A 78 8.56 22.10 -23.48
C ALA A 78 7.43 21.18 -23.02
N ILE A 79 6.20 21.39 -23.48
CA ILE A 79 5.11 20.45 -23.22
C ILE A 79 5.42 19.09 -23.86
N ALA A 80 5.87 19.09 -25.12
CA ALA A 80 6.24 17.86 -25.83
C ALA A 80 7.37 17.10 -25.11
N GLU A 81 8.41 17.80 -24.68
CA GLU A 81 9.53 17.21 -23.94
C GLU A 81 9.09 16.61 -22.60
N ARG A 82 8.24 17.33 -21.83
CA ARG A 82 7.68 16.82 -20.57
C ARG A 82 6.77 15.62 -20.80
N GLN A 83 5.99 15.65 -21.87
CA GLN A 83 5.09 14.54 -22.22
C GLN A 83 5.90 13.27 -22.52
N LEU A 84 6.98 13.39 -23.30
CA LEU A 84 7.89 12.28 -23.57
C LEU A 84 8.43 11.67 -22.27
N ARG A 85 8.98 12.49 -21.37
CA ARG A 85 9.49 12.02 -20.06
C ARG A 85 8.43 11.34 -19.20
N LYS A 86 7.21 11.89 -19.18
CA LYS A 86 6.09 11.28 -18.44
C LYS A 86 5.68 9.94 -19.04
N ASP A 87 5.70 9.81 -20.36
CA ASP A 87 5.34 8.58 -21.05
C ASP A 87 6.39 7.50 -20.82
N GLU A 88 7.68 7.84 -20.85
CA GLU A 88 8.77 6.92 -20.47
C GLU A 88 8.62 6.39 -19.04
N MET A 89 8.32 7.27 -18.08
CA MET A 89 8.10 6.88 -16.68
C MET A 89 6.90 5.96 -16.53
N ARG A 90 5.77 6.24 -17.21
CA ARG A 90 4.61 5.35 -17.19
C ARG A 90 4.90 3.98 -17.79
N VAL A 91 5.71 3.91 -18.84
CA VAL A 91 6.11 2.62 -19.43
C VAL A 91 6.90 1.81 -18.42
N ARG A 92 7.87 2.44 -17.74
CA ARG A 92 8.67 1.79 -16.69
C ARG A 92 7.82 1.30 -15.52
N GLU A 93 6.90 2.13 -15.02
CA GLU A 93 5.97 1.74 -13.95
C GLU A 93 5.13 0.52 -14.37
N LYS A 94 4.54 0.58 -15.56
CA LYS A 94 3.78 -0.56 -16.11
C LYS A 94 4.64 -1.82 -16.15
N GLU A 95 5.86 -1.75 -16.68
CA GLU A 95 6.77 -2.89 -16.74
C GLU A 95 7.12 -3.44 -15.35
N ALA A 96 7.36 -2.59 -14.36
CA ALA A 96 7.61 -3.01 -12.99
C ALA A 96 6.41 -3.74 -12.38
N TYR A 97 5.19 -3.23 -12.58
CA TYR A 97 3.97 -3.90 -12.14
C TYR A 97 3.74 -5.24 -12.86
N LYS A 98 4.01 -5.30 -14.17
CA LYS A 98 3.94 -6.57 -14.92
C LYS A 98 4.95 -7.58 -14.38
N ALA A 99 6.18 -7.16 -14.12
CA ALA A 99 7.22 -8.01 -13.57
C ALA A 99 6.85 -8.55 -12.18
N PHE A 100 6.31 -7.70 -11.31
CA PHE A 100 5.77 -8.10 -10.02
C PHE A 100 4.63 -9.11 -10.16
N GLY A 101 3.68 -8.85 -11.07
CA GLY A 101 2.58 -9.76 -11.37
C GLY A 101 3.07 -11.15 -11.77
N ARG A 102 4.05 -11.22 -12.68
CA ARG A 102 4.66 -12.50 -13.10
C ARG A 102 5.37 -13.20 -11.94
N ALA A 103 6.08 -12.46 -11.08
CA ALA A 103 6.78 -13.03 -9.92
C ALA A 103 5.83 -13.67 -8.89
N VAL A 104 4.62 -13.13 -8.75
CA VAL A 104 3.56 -13.67 -7.88
C VAL A 104 2.74 -14.77 -8.60
N GLY A 105 3.09 -15.12 -9.85
CA GLY A 105 2.45 -16.20 -10.62
C GLY A 105 1.20 -15.79 -11.40
N MET A 106 0.99 -14.49 -11.63
CA MET A 106 -0.13 -13.98 -12.44
C MET A 106 0.20 -14.00 -13.94
N ASP A 107 -0.74 -14.45 -14.77
CA ASP A 107 -0.63 -14.40 -16.24
C ASP A 107 -1.01 -13.00 -16.76
N VAL A 108 -0.03 -12.11 -16.72
CA VAL A 108 -0.16 -10.71 -17.13
C VAL A 108 -0.47 -10.57 -18.63
N ASP A 109 0.05 -11.48 -19.47
CA ASP A 109 -0.10 -11.41 -20.92
C ASP A 109 -1.53 -11.78 -21.37
N LYS A 110 -2.18 -12.70 -20.64
CA LYS A 110 -3.61 -12.98 -20.83
C LYS A 110 -4.47 -11.77 -20.43
N ILE A 111 -4.20 -11.18 -19.26
CA ILE A 111 -4.95 -10.01 -18.76
C ILE A 111 -4.84 -8.83 -19.73
N GLU A 112 -3.67 -8.59 -20.31
CA GLU A 112 -3.49 -7.52 -21.29
C GLU A 112 -4.27 -7.74 -22.58
N ARG A 113 -4.31 -8.99 -23.07
CA ARG A 113 -5.10 -9.32 -24.27
C ARG A 113 -6.58 -9.10 -24.03
N GLU A 114 -7.11 -9.57 -22.90
CA GLU A 114 -8.51 -9.37 -22.52
C GLU A 114 -8.83 -7.88 -22.36
N ALA A 115 -7.95 -7.12 -21.70
CA ALA A 115 -8.11 -5.68 -21.54
C ALA A 115 -8.09 -4.92 -22.88
N GLN A 116 -7.25 -5.32 -23.84
CA GLN A 116 -7.22 -4.72 -25.17
C GLN A 116 -8.51 -5.00 -25.96
N LEU A 117 -9.03 -6.23 -25.88
CA LEU A 117 -10.29 -6.61 -26.52
C LEU A 117 -11.47 -5.83 -25.92
N GLU A 118 -11.53 -5.70 -24.59
CA GLU A 118 -12.57 -4.94 -23.92
C GLU A 118 -12.49 -3.44 -24.25
N GLN A 119 -11.28 -2.87 -24.32
CA GLN A 119 -11.09 -1.48 -24.76
C GLN A 119 -11.50 -1.26 -26.21
N ALA A 120 -11.20 -2.21 -27.11
CA ALA A 120 -11.63 -2.14 -28.50
C ALA A 120 -13.16 -2.18 -28.61
N ALA A 121 -13.81 -3.07 -27.86
CA ALA A 121 -15.27 -3.15 -27.81
C ALA A 121 -15.90 -1.87 -27.24
N LYS A 122 -15.35 -1.32 -26.16
CA LYS A 122 -15.82 -0.04 -25.59
C LYS A 122 -15.65 1.14 -26.54
N LYS A 123 -14.54 1.21 -27.28
CA LYS A 123 -14.31 2.26 -28.28
C LYS A 123 -15.26 2.16 -29.45
N ALA A 124 -15.55 0.94 -29.93
CA ALA A 124 -16.55 0.73 -30.97
C ALA A 124 -17.95 1.16 -30.50
N ALA A 125 -18.36 0.72 -29.31
CA ALA A 125 -19.64 1.11 -28.73
C ALA A 125 -19.76 2.63 -28.50
N ALA A 126 -18.69 3.30 -28.06
CA ALA A 126 -18.65 4.75 -27.88
C ALA A 126 -18.69 5.51 -29.22
N ALA A 127 -18.08 4.97 -30.28
CA ALA A 127 -18.17 5.56 -31.61
C ALA A 127 -19.59 5.43 -32.20
N ASP A 128 -20.25 4.29 -31.97
CA ASP A 128 -21.63 4.05 -32.42
C ASP A 128 -22.63 4.94 -31.66
N SER A 129 -22.44 5.14 -30.35
CA SER A 129 -23.30 6.04 -29.56
C SER A 129 -23.05 7.52 -29.86
N ALA A 130 -21.81 7.93 -30.14
CA ALA A 130 -21.51 9.29 -30.60
C ALA A 130 -22.03 9.57 -32.02
N ALA A 131 -22.15 8.57 -32.88
CA ALA A 131 -22.77 8.69 -34.20
C ALA A 131 -24.31 8.76 -34.14
N GLY A 132 -24.92 8.19 -33.09
CA GLY A 132 -26.38 8.22 -32.87
C GLY A 132 -26.91 9.53 -32.29
N GLU A 133 -26.09 10.35 -31.62
CA GLU A 133 -26.50 11.64 -31.03
C GLU A 133 -26.46 12.84 -32.02
N VAL A 134 -26.01 12.63 -33.26
CA VAL A 134 -25.88 13.70 -34.30
C VAL A 134 -26.98 13.59 -35.37
N GLN A 135 -28.03 12.78 -35.16
CA GLN A 135 -29.23 12.73 -36.03
C GLN A 135 -30.44 13.41 -35.42
#